data_AF-A0A218WMM3-F1
#
_entry.id   AF-A0A218WMM3-F1
#
_cell.length_a   1.000
_cell.length_b   1.000
_cell.length_c   1.000
_cell.angle_alpha   90.00
_cell.angle_beta   90.00
_cell.angle_gamma   90.00
#
_symmetry.space_group_name_H-M   'P 1'
#
loop_
_entity.id
_entity.type
_entity.pdbx_description
1 polymer ?
#
loop_
_entity_poly.entity_id
_entity_poly.type
_entity_poly.pdbx_seq_one_letter_code
_entity_poly.pdbx_strand_id
1 'polypeptide(L)'
;MPWAILPYHLDADARTFLNISENKFYQFKSPEFLGKRCCGSFHGWLALVDETPVISLYNPLSDEKILLPKLKTGLPEVLRFQKEHPDYPLSYEGCRLI
;
A
#
# COMPACT_ATOMS: atom_id res chain seq x y z
N MET A 1 13.79 2.85 11.51
CA MET A 1 13.49 1.42 11.74
C MET A 1 12.45 0.98 10.71
N PRO A 2 12.66 -0.13 9.97
CA PRO A 2 11.72 -0.59 8.96
C PRO A 2 10.53 -1.32 9.61
N TRP A 3 9.31 -1.02 9.15
CA TRP A 3 8.11 -1.75 9.52
C TRP A 3 7.62 -2.55 8.32
N ALA A 4 7.25 -3.81 8.55
CA ALA A 4 6.72 -4.68 7.51
C ALA A 4 5.20 -4.60 7.46
N ILE A 5 4.63 -4.42 6.27
CA ILE A 5 3.17 -4.45 6.07
C ILE A 5 2.74 -5.91 5.97
N LEU A 6 1.76 -6.32 6.76
CA LEU A 6 1.16 -7.65 6.66
C LEU A 6 0.15 -7.73 5.51
N PRO A 7 -0.20 -8.92 5.01
CA PRO A 7 -1.25 -9.08 4.01
C PRO A 7 -2.57 -8.44 4.43
N TYR A 8 -3.28 -7.87 3.46
CA TYR A 8 -4.57 -7.20 3.66
C TYR A 8 -5.48 -7.36 2.44
N HIS A 9 -6.78 -7.17 2.63
CA HIS A 9 -7.75 -7.08 1.56
C HIS A 9 -7.88 -5.65 1.06
N LEU A 10 -8.07 -5.47 -0.25
CA LEU A 10 -8.24 -4.14 -0.86
C LEU A 10 -9.49 -3.41 -0.33
N ASP A 11 -10.52 -4.15 0.06
CA ASP A 11 -11.78 -3.60 0.60
C ASP A 11 -11.68 -3.24 2.10
N ALA A 12 -10.54 -3.50 2.74
CA ALA A 12 -10.31 -3.15 4.13
C ALA A 12 -9.74 -1.73 4.25
N ASP A 13 -10.24 -0.96 5.22
CA ASP A 13 -9.73 0.36 5.61
C ASP A 13 -8.62 0.27 6.68
N ALA A 14 -8.17 -0.94 7.01
CA ALA A 14 -7.19 -1.19 8.05
C ALA A 14 -5.90 -1.80 7.48
N ARG A 15 -4.76 -1.40 8.03
CA ARG A 15 -3.43 -1.96 7.70
C ARG A 15 -2.68 -2.32 8.97
N THR A 16 -2.13 -3.52 9.00
CA THR A 16 -1.33 -4.01 10.13
C THR A 16 0.14 -4.01 9.76
N PHE A 17 0.96 -3.47 10.64
CA PHE A 17 2.39 -3.32 10.50
C PHE A 17 3.10 -4.09 11.62
N LEU A 18 4.13 -4.85 11.26
CA LEU A 18 5.04 -5.48 12.20
C LEU A 18 6.28 -4.61 12.36
N ASN A 19 6.49 -4.10 13.56
CA ASN A 19 7.78 -3.55 13.98
C ASN A 19 8.68 -4.71 14.41
N ILE A 20 9.62 -5.08 13.56
CA ILE A 20 10.51 -6.23 13.77
C ILE A 20 11.39 -6.03 15.00
N SER A 21 11.88 -4.81 15.24
CA SER A 21 12.76 -4.52 16.38
C SER A 21 12.07 -4.66 17.73
N GLU A 22 10.78 -4.34 17.82
CA GLU A 22 10.00 -4.42 19.06
C GLU A 22 9.17 -5.70 19.15
N ASN A 23 9.10 -6.49 18.06
CA ASN A 23 8.17 -7.60 17.89
C ASN A 23 6.72 -7.19 18.24
N LYS A 24 6.29 -6.03 17.74
CA LYS A 24 4.96 -5.46 17.99
C LYS A 24 4.18 -5.24 16.71
N PHE A 25 2.88 -5.47 16.81
CA PHE A 25 1.93 -5.18 15.75
C PHE A 25 1.26 -3.82 16.00
N TYR A 26 1.19 -3.01 14.95
CA TYR A 26 0.50 -1.73 14.94
C TYR A 26 -0.56 -1.78 13.86
N GLN A 27 -1.81 -1.48 14.21
CA GLN A 27 -2.91 -1.43 13.26
C GLN A 27 -3.38 0.01 13.10
N PHE A 28 -3.42 0.48 11.86
CA PHE A 28 -3.94 1.80 11.51
C PHE A 28 -5.19 1.63 10.68
N LYS A 29 -6.21 2.44 10.98
CA LYS A 29 -7.46 2.51 10.23
C LYS A 29 -7.60 3.87 9.61
N SER A 30 -7.87 3.92 8.31
CA SER A 30 -8.07 5.15 7.58
C SER A 30 -8.86 4.89 6.30
N PRO A 31 -9.82 5.75 5.94
CA PRO A 31 -10.51 5.64 4.66
C PRO A 31 -9.56 5.76 3.46
N GLU A 32 -8.37 6.32 3.65
CA GLU A 32 -7.35 6.42 2.59
C GLU A 32 -6.87 5.05 2.08
N PHE A 33 -7.01 3.99 2.87
CA PHE A 33 -6.60 2.64 2.49
C PHE A 33 -7.60 1.91 1.60
N LEU A 34 -8.86 2.32 1.57
CA LEU A 34 -9.92 1.63 0.84
C LEU A 34 -9.64 1.63 -0.66
N GLY A 35 -9.62 0.43 -1.26
CA GLY A 35 -9.37 0.24 -2.68
C GLY A 35 -7.94 0.56 -3.12
N LYS A 36 -7.02 0.85 -2.18
CA LYS A 36 -5.64 1.23 -2.51
C LYS A 36 -4.63 0.19 -2.09
N ARG A 37 -3.71 -0.11 -3.01
CA ARG A 37 -2.47 -0.82 -2.72
C ARG A 37 -1.53 0.11 -1.98
N CYS A 38 -0.89 -0.43 -0.94
CA CYS A 38 0.12 0.25 -0.15
C CYS A 38 1.51 -0.26 -0.55
N CYS A 39 2.33 0.62 -1.08
CA CYS A 39 3.75 0.38 -1.30
C CYS A 39 4.55 1.09 -0.20
N GLY A 40 5.45 0.37 0.47
CA GLY A 40 6.31 0.97 1.49
C GLY A 40 7.19 2.08 0.91
N SER A 41 7.31 3.20 1.62
CA SER A 41 8.24 4.29 1.30
C SER A 41 9.11 4.63 2.53
N PHE A 42 10.00 5.59 2.39
CA PHE A 42 10.93 5.98 3.44
C PHE A 42 10.25 6.81 4.55
N HIS A 43 10.79 6.78 5.76
CA HIS A 43 10.34 7.57 6.92
C HIS A 43 8.86 7.42 7.32
N GLY A 44 8.27 6.24 7.17
CA GLY A 44 6.88 5.97 7.60
C GLY A 44 5.82 6.41 6.58
N TRP A 45 6.23 6.97 5.45
CA TRP A 45 5.34 7.25 4.34
C TRP A 45 4.99 5.98 3.57
N LEU A 46 3.77 5.94 3.06
CA LEU A 46 3.23 4.89 2.21
C LEU A 46 2.82 5.52 0.89
N ALA A 47 3.25 4.95 -0.22
CA ALA A 47 2.66 5.28 -1.50
C ALA A 47 1.35 4.48 -1.65
N LEU A 48 0.24 5.19 -1.70
CA LEU A 48 -1.09 4.65 -1.94
C LEU A 48 -1.42 4.82 -3.42
N VAL A 49 -1.73 3.69 -4.07
CA VAL A 49 -1.99 3.60 -5.51
C VAL A 49 -3.27 2.80 -5.75
N ASP A 50 -4.15 3.33 -6.58
CA ASP A 50 -5.35 2.66 -7.07
C ASP A 50 -5.21 2.32 -8.57
N GLU A 51 -6.33 2.14 -9.28
CA GLU A 51 -6.32 1.87 -10.73
C GLU A 51 -6.02 3.13 -11.57
N THR A 52 -5.92 4.30 -10.94
CA THR A 52 -5.60 5.57 -11.59
C THR A 52 -4.09 5.84 -11.59
N PRO A 53 -3.58 6.71 -12.48
CA PRO A 53 -2.17 7.13 -12.46
C PRO A 53 -1.84 8.11 -11.31
N VAL A 54 -2.77 8.30 -10.36
CA VAL A 54 -2.59 9.21 -9.22
C VAL A 54 -1.94 8.45 -8.09
N ILE A 55 -0.84 8.99 -7.58
CA ILE A 55 -0.14 8.45 -6.41
C ILE A 55 -0.26 9.46 -5.28
N SER A 56 -0.62 8.98 -4.10
CA SER A 56 -0.59 9.78 -2.87
C SER A 56 0.40 9.17 -1.88
N LEU A 57 1.15 10.02 -1.18
CA LEU A 57 1.89 9.62 0.00
C LEU A 57 0.99 9.81 1.22
N TYR A 58 0.98 8.83 2.10
CA TYR A 58 0.22 8.86 3.34
C TYR A 58 1.10 8.39 4.51
N ASN A 59 1.07 9.12 5.61
CA ASN A 59 1.74 8.73 6.84
C ASN A 59 0.71 8.35 7.90
N PRO A 60 0.53 7.05 8.21
CA PRO A 60 -0.48 6.62 9.18
C PRO A 60 -0.16 7.01 10.63
N LEU A 61 1.06 7.45 10.94
CA LEU A 61 1.45 7.91 12.27
C LEU A 61 1.05 9.37 12.51
N SER A 62 1.17 10.22 11.49
CA SER A 62 0.79 11.64 11.57
C SER A 62 -0.57 11.96 10.95
N ASP A 63 -1.17 10.98 10.26
CA ASP A 63 -2.37 11.13 9.42
C ASP A 63 -2.21 12.17 8.28
N GLU A 64 -0.97 12.49 7.92
CA GLU A 64 -0.68 13.43 6.84
C GLU A 64 -0.77 12.77 5.48
N LYS A 65 -1.26 13.53 4.49
CA LYS A 65 -1.41 13.11 3.10
C LYS A 65 -0.81 14.13 2.16
N ILE A 66 -0.04 13.65 1.20
CA ILE A 66 0.57 14.45 0.13
C ILE A 66 0.17 13.84 -1.21
N LEU A 67 -0.46 14.63 -2.06
CA LEU A 67 -0.73 14.21 -3.44
C LEU A 67 0.54 14.41 -4.27
N LEU A 68 1.06 13.36 -4.89
CA LEU A 68 2.21 13.52 -5.77
C LEU A 68 1.79 14.20 -7.08
N PRO A 69 2.67 15.02 -7.68
CA PRO A 69 2.43 15.56 -9.00
C PRO A 69 2.12 14.44 -9.99
N LYS A 70 1.07 14.61 -10.79
CA LYS A 70 0.76 13.67 -11.88
C LYS A 70 2.00 13.55 -12.78
N LEU A 71 2.40 12.33 -13.09
CA LEU A 71 3.46 12.10 -14.06
C LEU A 71 3.00 12.69 -15.40
N LYS A 72 3.77 13.65 -15.94
CA LYS A 72 3.53 14.20 -17.28
C LYS A 72 3.92 13.12 -18.28
N THR A 73 2.91 12.51 -18.87
CA THR A 73 3.02 11.35 -19.75
C THR A 73 3.84 11.68 -21.00
N GLY A 74 5.10 11.23 -21.04
CA GLY A 74 5.86 11.02 -22.28
C GLY A 74 5.78 9.56 -22.77
N LEU A 75 5.13 8.67 -22.02
CA LEU A 75 5.04 7.24 -22.28
C LEU A 75 3.56 6.82 -22.39
N PRO A 76 2.98 6.80 -23.61
CA PRO A 76 1.56 6.50 -23.85
C PRO A 76 1.08 5.14 -23.31
N GLU A 77 1.99 4.20 -23.09
CA GLU A 77 1.67 2.79 -22.80
C GLU A 77 1.58 2.45 -21.30
N VAL A 78 2.03 3.33 -20.41
CA VAL A 78 2.13 3.04 -18.95
C VAL A 78 0.90 3.55 -18.16
N LEU A 79 -0.14 4.03 -18.85
CA LEU A 79 -1.30 4.66 -18.21
C LEU A 79 -2.23 3.71 -17.45
N ARG A 80 -1.99 2.41 -17.52
CA ARG A 80 -2.70 1.42 -16.71
C ARG A 80 -1.65 0.66 -15.91
N PHE A 81 -1.70 0.80 -14.59
CA PHE A 81 -1.09 -0.22 -13.75
C PHE A 81 -1.83 -1.51 -14.06
N GLN A 82 -1.23 -2.36 -14.90
CA GLN A 82 -1.83 -3.64 -15.25
C GLN A 82 -2.12 -4.38 -13.95
N LYS A 83 -3.41 -4.62 -13.71
CA LYS A 83 -3.87 -5.65 -12.78
C LYS A 83 -3.19 -6.94 -13.25
N GLU A 84 -2.63 -7.67 -12.30
CA GLU A 84 -1.69 -8.77 -12.53
C GLU A 84 -2.08 -9.70 -13.70
N HIS A 85 -1.02 -10.21 -14.34
CA HIS A 85 -1.08 -11.32 -15.29
C HIS A 85 -1.90 -12.49 -14.69
N PRO A 86 -2.78 -13.16 -15.46
CA PRO A 86 -3.74 -14.16 -14.95
C PRO A 86 -3.11 -15.41 -14.31
N ASP A 87 -1.78 -15.54 -14.30
CA ASP A 87 -1.06 -16.65 -13.66
C ASP A 87 -0.61 -16.37 -12.22
N TYR A 88 -0.88 -15.17 -11.69
CA TYR A 88 -0.68 -14.90 -10.27
C TYR A 88 -2.02 -14.91 -9.54
N PRO A 89 -2.38 -16.01 -8.85
CA PRO A 89 -3.55 -15.99 -7.99
C PRO A 89 -3.31 -14.96 -6.89
N LEU A 90 -4.20 -13.97 -6.80
CA LEU A 90 -4.44 -13.18 -5.59
C LEU A 90 -5.04 -14.08 -4.50
N SER A 91 -4.30 -15.12 -4.13
CA SER A 91 -4.47 -15.84 -2.88
C SER A 91 -3.32 -15.39 -1.98
N TYR A 92 -3.51 -14.28 -1.28
CA TYR A 92 -3.04 -14.20 0.10
C TYR A 92 -3.99 -15.05 0.97
N GLU A 93 -4.23 -16.30 0.56
CA GLU A 93 -4.57 -17.38 1.47
C GLU A 93 -3.39 -17.45 2.41
N GLY A 94 -3.64 -17.19 3.69
CA GLY A 94 -2.62 -16.85 4.67
C GLY A 94 -1.39 -17.74 4.57
N CYS A 95 -0.22 -17.11 4.71
CA CYS A 95 0.95 -17.81 5.24
C CYS A 95 0.53 -18.44 6.57
N ARG A 96 0.08 -19.70 6.52
CA ARG A 96 0.12 -20.62 7.64
C ARG A 96 1.60 -20.75 7.98
N LEU A 97 2.03 -19.98 8.97
CA LEU A 97 3.26 -20.26 9.69
C LEU A 97 3.09 -21.66 10.28
N ILE A 98 3.90 -22.58 9.79
CA ILE A 98 4.18 -23.87 10.43
C ILE A 98 5.07 -23.57 11.65
#